data_AF-A0A7S3HSU0-F1
#
_entry.id   AF-A0A7S3HSU0-F1
#
_cell.length_a   1.000
_cell.length_b   1.000
_cell.length_c   1.000
_cell.angle_alpha   90.00
_cell.angle_beta   90.00
_cell.angle_gamma   90.00
#
_symmetry.space_group_name_H-M   'P 1'
#
loop_
_entity.id
_entity.type
_entity.pdbx_description
1 polymer ?
#
loop_
_entity_poly.entity_id
_entity_poly.type
_entity_poly.pdbx_seq_one_letter_code
_entity_poly.pdbx_strand_id
1 'polypeptide(L)'
;DGVLGLALPMMAQSNMFSVMSRMQGETLLRQPLFSVFLSESDHEVSEVTFGAIKHEHMASDLFWVNVSGTAGYWEVLIEDVTIGGKRQNICKDCRVAVDTGTSQ
;
A
#
# COMPACT_ATOMS: atom_id res chain seq x y z
N ASP A 1 -22.19 5.12 -5.30
CA ASP A 1 -20.97 4.29 -5.38
C ASP A 1 -19.85 5.04 -6.09
N GLY A 2 -18.59 4.71 -5.80
CA GLY A 2 -17.41 5.43 -6.29
C GLY A 2 -16.09 4.82 -5.83
N VAL A 3 -14.99 5.53 -6.07
CA VAL A 3 -13.61 5.10 -5.73
C VAL A 3 -13.00 6.07 -4.72
N LEU A 4 -12.34 5.53 -3.69
CA LEU A 4 -11.55 6.30 -2.73
C LEU A 4 -10.06 5.98 -2.94
N GLY A 5 -9.33 6.92 -3.55
CA GLY A 5 -7.91 6.74 -3.86
C GLY A 5 -7.01 6.96 -2.64
N LEU A 6 -6.05 6.04 -2.42
CA LEU A 6 -5.06 6.08 -1.32
C LEU A 6 -3.61 6.20 -1.80
N ALA A 7 -3.41 6.53 -3.08
CA ALA A 7 -2.09 6.83 -3.63
C ALA A 7 -1.47 8.12 -3.05
N LEU A 8 -0.22 8.40 -3.40
CA LEU A 8 0.47 9.60 -2.95
C LEU A 8 -0.23 10.87 -3.47
N PRO A 9 -0.12 12.01 -2.74
CA PRO A 9 -0.89 13.22 -3.04
C PRO A 9 -0.69 13.78 -4.45
N MET A 10 0.45 13.51 -5.09
CA MET A 10 0.74 13.98 -6.46
C MET A 10 -0.17 13.37 -7.54
N MET A 11 -0.84 12.23 -7.26
CA MET A 11 -1.84 11.67 -8.18
C MET A 11 -3.25 12.24 -7.95
N ALA A 12 -3.48 12.97 -6.86
CA ALA A 12 -4.76 13.61 -6.61
C ALA A 12 -4.91 14.88 -7.47
N GLN A 13 -6.15 15.21 -7.85
CA GLN A 13 -6.42 16.47 -8.56
C GLN A 13 -5.98 17.71 -7.76
N SER A 14 -6.01 17.61 -6.43
CA SER A 14 -5.36 18.54 -5.50
C SER A 14 -5.19 17.86 -4.14
N ASN A 15 -4.41 18.47 -3.23
CA ASN A 15 -4.29 17.99 -1.85
C ASN A 15 -5.64 17.91 -1.12
N MET A 16 -6.62 18.74 -1.51
CA MET A 16 -7.97 18.69 -0.94
C MET A 16 -8.76 17.44 -1.36
N PHE A 17 -8.35 16.78 -2.46
CA PHE A 17 -8.94 15.53 -2.92
C PHE A 17 -8.19 14.28 -2.42
N SER A 18 -7.07 14.46 -1.70
CA SER A 18 -6.35 13.36 -1.06
C SER A 18 -6.84 13.18 0.38
N VAL A 19 -7.55 12.07 0.66
CA VAL A 19 -8.06 11.75 2.01
C VAL A 19 -6.92 11.69 3.03
N MET A 20 -5.80 11.04 2.68
CA MET A 20 -4.63 10.97 3.55
C MET A 20 -4.04 12.34 3.85
N SER A 21 -3.90 13.20 2.84
CA SER A 21 -3.37 14.56 3.04
C SER A 21 -4.27 15.38 3.97
N ARG A 22 -5.59 15.23 3.83
CA ARG A 22 -6.56 15.91 4.69
C ARG A 22 -6.51 15.41 6.13
N MET A 23 -6.54 14.10 6.34
CA MET A 23 -6.46 13.53 7.69
C MET A 23 -5.15 13.89 8.39
N GLN A 24 -4.04 13.94 7.65
CA GLN A 24 -2.75 14.38 8.17
C GLN A 24 -2.76 15.88 8.50
N GLY A 25 -3.25 16.74 7.59
CA GLY A 25 -3.30 18.19 7.80
C GLY A 25 -4.24 18.63 8.94
N GLU A 26 -5.32 17.89 9.15
CA GLU A 26 -6.26 18.10 10.26
C GLU A 26 -5.81 17.38 11.57
N THR A 27 -4.63 16.74 11.58
CA THR A 27 -4.07 16.01 12.74
C THR A 27 -5.02 14.92 13.28
N LEU A 28 -5.77 14.26 12.40
CA LEU A 28 -6.72 13.20 12.76
C LEU A 28 -6.06 11.83 12.92
N LEU A 29 -4.82 11.67 12.42
CA LEU A 29 -4.09 10.42 12.46
C LEU A 29 -3.12 10.38 13.65
N ARG A 30 -3.15 9.29 14.42
CA ARG A 30 -2.15 9.03 15.46
C ARG A 30 -0.74 8.85 14.86
N GLN A 31 -0.65 8.22 13.70
CA GLN A 31 0.58 8.06 12.91
C GLN A 31 0.26 8.39 11.45
N PRO A 32 1.17 9.03 10.68
CA PRO A 32 0.89 9.43 9.29
C PRO A 32 0.99 8.24 8.32
N LEU A 33 0.21 7.19 8.54
CA LEU A 33 0.16 5.96 7.75
C LEU A 33 -1.25 5.38 7.69
N PHE A 34 -1.44 4.40 6.83
CA PHE A 34 -2.59 3.50 6.84
C PHE A 34 -2.10 2.06 6.61
N SER A 35 -2.89 1.08 7.03
CA SER A 35 -2.66 -0.34 6.71
C SER A 35 -3.91 -0.95 6.10
N VAL A 36 -3.70 -1.95 5.23
CA VAL A 36 -4.79 -2.69 4.58
C VAL A 36 -4.61 -4.16 4.90
N PHE A 37 -5.67 -4.77 5.43
CA PHE A 37 -5.81 -6.21 5.59
C PHE A 37 -6.90 -6.70 4.64
N LEU A 38 -6.58 -7.67 3.79
CA LEU A 38 -7.52 -8.31 2.87
C LEU A 38 -7.70 -9.76 3.34
N SER A 39 -8.90 -10.09 3.82
CA SER A 39 -9.23 -11.45 4.27
C SER A 39 -9.50 -12.35 3.06
N GLU A 40 -8.98 -13.59 3.13
CA GLU A 40 -9.33 -14.67 2.21
C GLU A 40 -10.52 -15.52 2.71
N SER A 41 -10.97 -15.32 3.95
CA SER A 41 -11.99 -16.14 4.59
C SER A 41 -13.25 -15.35 4.94
N ASP A 42 -14.40 -16.01 4.97
CA ASP A 42 -15.66 -15.43 5.45
C ASP A 42 -15.68 -15.23 6.98
N HIS A 43 -14.67 -15.71 7.70
CA HIS A 43 -14.57 -15.62 9.15
C HIS A 43 -13.93 -14.32 9.63
N GLU A 44 -13.17 -13.66 8.76
CA GLU A 44 -12.51 -12.40 9.04
C GLU A 44 -12.93 -11.34 8.03
N VAL A 45 -13.00 -10.09 8.48
CA VAL A 45 -13.43 -8.97 7.65
C VAL A 45 -12.20 -8.19 7.19
N SER A 46 -12.10 -7.95 5.88
CA SER A 46 -11.09 -7.06 5.32
C SER A 46 -11.22 -5.66 5.93
N GLU A 47 -10.08 -5.02 6.25
CA GLU A 47 -10.06 -3.76 6.96
C GLU A 47 -9.05 -2.78 6.35
N VAL A 48 -9.42 -1.50 6.30
CA VAL A 48 -8.47 -0.38 6.13
C VAL A 48 -8.37 0.36 7.46
N THR A 49 -7.18 0.36 8.06
CA THR A 49 -6.90 1.05 9.32
C THR A 49 -6.14 2.34 9.03
N PHE A 50 -6.68 3.48 9.47
CA PHE A 50 -6.00 4.78 9.35
C PHE A 50 -5.28 5.13 10.65
N GLY A 51 -4.00 5.45 10.56
CA GLY A 51 -3.19 5.95 11.68
C GLY A 51 -2.65 4.92 12.66
N ALA A 52 -2.77 3.62 12.36
CA ALA A 52 -2.23 2.53 13.17
C ALA A 52 -1.96 1.30 12.30
N ILE A 53 -1.19 0.35 12.87
CA ILE A 53 -0.97 -0.99 12.34
C ILE A 53 -1.53 -1.98 13.37
N LYS A 54 -2.46 -2.83 12.94
CA LYS A 54 -3.06 -3.89 13.75
C LYS A 54 -2.21 -5.15 13.67
N HIS A 55 -1.47 -5.42 14.75
CA HIS A 55 -0.53 -6.54 14.79
C HIS A 55 -1.25 -7.89 14.86
N GLU A 56 -2.52 -7.91 15.27
CA GLU A 56 -3.39 -9.08 15.26
C GLU A 56 -3.60 -9.65 13.84
N HIS A 57 -3.42 -8.84 12.79
CA HIS A 57 -3.52 -9.28 11.39
C HIS A 57 -2.18 -9.71 10.78
N MET A 58 -1.08 -9.69 11.54
CA MET A 58 0.26 -9.95 11.02
C MET A 58 0.73 -11.37 11.34
N ALA A 59 1.25 -12.07 10.33
CA ALA A 59 1.87 -13.39 10.50
C ALA A 59 3.35 -13.31 10.97
N SER A 60 3.98 -12.14 10.83
CA SER A 60 5.39 -11.88 11.11
C SER A 60 5.63 -10.39 11.33
N ASP A 61 6.83 -10.04 11.82
CA ASP A 61 7.24 -8.64 11.96
C ASP A 61 7.25 -7.89 10.63
N LEU A 62 6.94 -6.59 10.71
CA LEU A 62 6.94 -5.69 9.56
C LEU A 62 8.36 -5.26 9.22
N PHE A 63 8.67 -5.22 7.92
CA PHE A 63 9.88 -4.59 7.40
C PHE A 63 9.49 -3.46 6.44
N TRP A 64 10.37 -2.47 6.32
CA TRP A 64 10.13 -1.29 5.50
C TRP A 64 10.95 -1.33 4.22
N VAL A 65 10.32 -0.93 3.13
CA VAL A 65 10.95 -0.72 1.82
C VAL A 65 10.69 0.71 1.37
N ASN A 66 11.72 1.34 0.82
CA ASN A 66 11.61 2.71 0.32
C ASN A 66 10.75 2.75 -0.94
N VAL A 67 9.84 3.72 -1.01
CA VAL A 67 9.09 4.03 -2.23
C VAL A 67 10.05 4.60 -3.27
N SER A 68 10.05 4.04 -4.49
CA SER A 68 11.03 4.34 -5.56
C SER A 68 10.46 5.11 -6.75
N GLY A 69 9.15 5.33 -6.80
CA GLY A 69 8.44 5.94 -7.92
C GLY A 69 8.28 7.47 -7.81
N THR A 70 8.34 8.15 -8.95
CA THR A 70 8.01 9.60 -9.07
C THR A 70 6.60 9.84 -9.60
N ALA A 71 5.88 8.78 -9.97
CA ALA A 71 4.53 8.85 -10.54
C ALA A 71 3.41 8.93 -9.48
N GLY A 72 3.74 8.72 -8.21
CA GLY A 72 2.79 8.86 -7.09
C GLY A 72 2.07 7.57 -6.69
N TYR A 73 2.40 6.44 -7.32
CA TYR A 73 2.00 5.12 -6.82
C TYR A 73 2.79 4.73 -5.57
N TRP A 74 2.26 3.77 -4.82
CA TRP A 74 3.03 3.01 -3.82
C TRP A 74 3.95 2.01 -4.56
N GLU A 75 4.96 2.56 -5.23
CA GLU A 75 5.90 1.83 -6.06
C GLU A 75 7.17 1.46 -5.27
N VAL A 76 7.60 0.20 -5.36
CA VAL A 76 8.84 -0.30 -4.76
C VAL A 76 9.70 -1.02 -5.80
N LEU A 77 10.99 -1.15 -5.50
CA LEU A 77 11.91 -1.98 -6.27
C LEU A 77 11.86 -3.43 -5.78
N ILE A 78 11.83 -4.37 -6.72
CA ILE A 78 12.05 -5.79 -6.44
C ILE A 78 13.33 -6.27 -7.13
N GLU A 79 14.01 -7.23 -6.52
CA GLU A 79 15.22 -7.81 -7.10
C GLU A 79 14.91 -8.73 -8.28
N ASP A 80 14.05 -9.72 -8.05
CA ASP A 80 13.69 -10.74 -9.03
C ASP A 80 12.44 -11.50 -8.56
N VAL A 81 11.86 -12.28 -9.46
CA VAL A 81 10.80 -13.23 -9.15
C VAL A 81 11.40 -14.63 -9.05
N THR A 82 10.96 -15.42 -8.08
CA THR A 82 11.38 -16.82 -7.95
C THR A 82 10.22 -17.77 -8.23
N ILE A 83 10.44 -18.80 -9.06
CA ILE A 83 9.48 -19.88 -9.32
C ILE A 83 10.14 -21.20 -8.93
N GLY A 84 9.52 -21.95 -8.01
CA GLY A 84 10.09 -23.18 -7.46
C GLY A 84 11.47 -22.95 -6.78
N GLY A 85 11.65 -21.80 -6.14
CA GLY A 85 12.92 -21.40 -5.50
C GLY A 85 14.02 -20.97 -6.47
N LYS A 86 13.77 -20.91 -7.78
CA LYS A 86 14.75 -20.49 -8.78
C LYS A 86 14.50 -19.06 -9.22
N ARG A 87 15.52 -18.20 -9.12
CA ARG A 87 15.55 -16.86 -9.72
C ARG A 87 15.27 -16.94 -11.22
N GLN A 88 14.34 -16.12 -11.70
CA GLN A 88 13.98 -16.07 -13.11
C GLN A 88 14.89 -15.12 -13.90
N ASN A 89 15.61 -14.22 -13.22
CA ASN A 89 16.47 -13.19 -13.79
C ASN A 89 15.73 -12.32 -14.81
N ILE A 90 14.45 -12.04 -14.56
CA ILE A 90 13.60 -11.24 -15.45
C ILE A 90 13.59 -9.76 -15.05
N CYS A 91 14.10 -9.46 -13.86
CA CYS A 91 14.13 -8.12 -13.33
C CYS A 91 15.51 -7.48 -13.42
N LYS A 92 15.57 -6.39 -14.18
CA LYS A 92 16.64 -5.40 -14.11
C LYS A 92 15.98 -4.06 -13.83
N ASP A 93 16.10 -3.59 -12.59
CA ASP A 93 15.42 -2.39 -12.08
C ASP A 93 13.88 -2.47 -12.16
N CYS A 94 13.32 -3.63 -11.79
CA CYS A 94 11.87 -3.83 -11.73
C CYS A 94 11.22 -2.93 -10.67
N ARG A 95 10.29 -2.11 -11.13
CA ARG A 95 9.40 -1.30 -10.30
C ARG A 95 8.03 -1.96 -10.28
N VAL A 96 7.46 -2.13 -9.09
CA VAL A 96 6.13 -2.71 -8.91
C VAL A 96 5.29 -1.81 -8.04
N ALA A 97 4.03 -1.63 -8.43
CA ALA A 97 3.06 -0.90 -7.63
C ALA A 97 2.29 -1.85 -6.72
N VAL A 98 2.12 -1.47 -5.46
CA VAL A 98 1.20 -2.11 -4.53
C VAL A 98 -0.19 -1.48 -4.74
N ASP A 99 -1.10 -2.22 -5.37
CA ASP A 99 -2.42 -1.71 -5.80
C ASP A 99 -3.56 -2.58 -5.26
N THR A 100 -4.34 -2.03 -4.32
CA THR A 100 -5.52 -2.69 -3.76
C THR A 100 -6.74 -2.68 -4.68
N GLY A 101 -6.69 -1.95 -5.80
CA GLY A 101 -7.78 -1.81 -6.75
C GLY A 101 -7.81 -2.85 -7.87
N THR A 102 -6.83 -3.76 -7.93
CA THR A 102 -6.67 -4.75 -9.01
C THR A 102 -6.65 -6.17 -8.43
N SER A 103 -7.40 -7.11 -9.02
CA SER A 103 -7.59 -8.47 -8.47
C SER A 103 -7.77 -9.57 -9.53
N GLN A 104 -7.00 -9.57 -10.63
CA GLN A 104 -7.17 -10.48 -11.79
C GLN A 104 -7.75 -11.87 -11.50
#